data_AF-A0AAD8CLW1-F1
#
_entry.id   AF-A0AAD8CLW1-F1
#
_cell.length_a   1.000
_cell.length_b   1.000
_cell.length_c   1.000
_cell.angle_alpha   90.00
_cell.angle_beta   90.00
_cell.angle_gamma   90.00
#
_symmetry.space_group_name_H-M   'P 1'
#
loop_
_entity.id
_entity.type
_entity.pdbx_description
1 polymer ?
#
loop_
_entity_poly.entity_id
_entity_poly.type
_entity_poly.pdbx_seq_one_letter_code
_entity_poly.pdbx_strand_id
1 'polypeptide(L)'
;SVHDNKHEDRLWDLTCGASSDTSPSCSWSTDVNGFDEDMVYSCPGQSIISGMYSYHNNYHEDRRWKFYCCEVARVCKESCYWTPYLNNFDEAFSWAVPKYYYLAGVSSYHANKQE
;
A
#
# COMPACT_ATOMS: atom_id res chain seq x y z
N SER A 1 9.67 -2.26 -5.62
CA SER A 1 10.02 -3.29 -4.64
C SER A 1 11.23 -4.04 -5.15
N VAL A 2 12.34 -4.07 -4.42
CA VAL A 2 13.47 -5.00 -4.64
C VAL A 2 13.69 -5.74 -3.33
N HIS A 3 13.84 -7.06 -3.39
CA HIS A 3 14.05 -7.95 -2.25
C HIS A 3 15.53 -8.41 -2.19
N ASP A 4 16.16 -8.46 -1.02
CA ASP A 4 17.53 -8.95 -0.83
C ASP A 4 17.57 -10.06 0.25
N ASN A 5 17.87 -11.30 -0.14
CA ASN A 5 17.84 -12.46 0.77
C ASN A 5 18.95 -12.44 1.86
N LYS A 6 19.82 -11.41 1.92
CA LYS A 6 20.78 -11.19 3.02
C LYS A 6 20.34 -10.08 3.98
N HIS A 7 19.43 -9.23 3.53
CA HIS A 7 18.79 -8.15 4.29
C HIS A 7 17.32 -8.21 3.93
N GLU A 8 16.52 -8.94 4.70
CA GLU A 8 15.09 -9.15 4.45
C GLU A 8 14.31 -7.82 4.55
N ASP A 9 14.55 -6.92 3.62
CA ASP A 9 13.87 -5.65 3.46
C ASP A 9 13.58 -5.39 2.00
N ARG A 10 12.55 -4.59 1.77
CA ARG A 10 12.00 -4.31 0.45
C ARG A 10 12.30 -2.87 0.09
N LEU A 11 12.98 -2.64 -1.03
CA LEU A 11 13.20 -1.29 -1.56
C LEU A 11 11.99 -0.85 -2.40
N TRP A 12 11.24 0.13 -1.91
CA TRP A 12 10.06 0.66 -2.57
C TRP A 12 10.41 1.82 -3.51
N ASP A 13 9.71 1.91 -4.64
CA ASP A 13 9.77 3.06 -5.55
C ASP A 13 8.35 3.59 -5.73
N LEU A 14 8.15 4.90 -5.58
CA LEU A 14 6.86 5.57 -5.57
C LEU A 14 6.98 6.91 -6.30
N THR A 15 6.05 7.18 -7.22
CA THR A 15 5.90 8.48 -7.87
C THR A 15 4.61 9.16 -7.44
N CYS A 16 4.60 10.49 -7.35
CA CYS A 16 3.45 11.26 -6.92
C CYS A 16 3.22 12.49 -7.83
N GLY A 17 2.00 13.03 -7.77
CA GLY A 17 1.60 14.25 -8.47
C GLY A 17 0.81 15.18 -7.54
N ALA A 18 0.77 16.47 -7.87
CA ALA A 18 0.03 17.45 -7.06
C ALA A 18 -1.48 17.21 -7.16
N SER A 19 -2.15 17.14 -6.02
CA SER A 19 -3.61 17.31 -5.96
C SER A 19 -3.96 18.79 -6.15
N SER A 20 -5.15 19.05 -6.69
CA SER A 20 -5.69 20.41 -6.77
C SER A 20 -6.18 20.94 -5.41
N ASP A 21 -6.23 20.10 -4.39
CA ASP A 21 -6.63 20.50 -3.04
C ASP A 21 -5.49 21.16 -2.28
N THR A 22 -5.77 22.37 -1.79
CA THR A 22 -4.81 23.25 -1.14
C THR A 22 -4.57 22.92 0.34
N SER A 23 -5.47 22.16 0.99
CA SER A 23 -5.32 21.72 2.37
C SER A 23 -6.16 20.46 2.66
N PRO A 24 -5.70 19.28 2.20
CA PRO A 24 -6.40 18.03 2.48
C PRO A 24 -6.28 17.66 3.97
N SER A 25 -7.39 17.22 4.58
CA SER A 25 -7.35 16.55 5.88
C SER A 25 -6.71 15.18 5.68
N CYS A 26 -5.65 14.88 6.42
CA CYS A 26 -4.91 13.64 6.28
C CYS A 26 -4.65 12.97 7.63
N SER A 27 -4.64 11.65 7.66
CA SER A 27 -4.34 10.86 8.86
C SER A 27 -3.73 9.51 8.52
N TRP A 28 -2.90 9.01 9.44
CA TRP A 28 -2.44 7.63 9.40
C TRP A 28 -3.53 6.70 9.92
N SER A 29 -3.69 5.56 9.25
CA SER A 29 -4.41 4.42 9.82
C SER A 29 -3.68 3.87 11.05
N THR A 30 -4.38 3.06 11.84
CA THR A 30 -3.72 2.09 12.72
C THR A 30 -2.99 1.03 11.89
N ASP A 31 -2.29 0.10 12.56
CA ASP A 31 -1.82 -1.12 11.89
C ASP A 31 -3.03 -1.79 11.23
N VAL A 32 -2.92 -2.07 9.92
CA VAL A 32 -4.02 -2.61 9.11
C VAL A 32 -4.01 -4.13 9.06
N ASN A 33 -2.88 -4.75 9.43
CA ASN A 33 -2.71 -6.19 9.58
C ASN A 33 -1.79 -6.50 10.77
N GLY A 34 -1.93 -7.71 11.31
CA GLY A 34 -0.94 -8.34 12.18
C GLY A 34 0.27 -8.88 11.40
N PHE A 35 1.21 -9.50 12.12
CA PHE A 35 2.18 -10.39 11.47
C PHE A 35 1.49 -11.67 11.07
N ASP A 36 2.01 -12.32 10.03
CA ASP A 36 1.47 -13.53 9.44
C ASP A 36 0.03 -13.39 8.90
N GLU A 37 -0.42 -12.15 8.66
CA GLU A 37 -1.80 -11.85 8.25
C GLU A 37 -1.85 -11.14 6.90
N ASP A 38 -2.85 -11.53 6.11
CA ASP A 38 -3.26 -10.83 4.90
C ASP A 38 -3.65 -9.38 5.20
N MET A 39 -3.46 -8.53 4.20
CA MET A 39 -3.86 -7.13 4.28
C MET A 39 -4.92 -6.86 3.21
N VAL A 40 -6.02 -6.24 3.61
CA VAL A 40 -6.98 -5.61 2.70
C VAL A 40 -7.38 -4.28 3.34
N TYR A 41 -6.92 -3.17 2.76
CA TYR A 41 -7.22 -1.84 3.29
C TYR A 41 -7.70 -0.91 2.20
N SER A 42 -8.65 -0.04 2.55
CA SER A 42 -9.12 1.05 1.70
C SER A 42 -9.28 2.30 2.54
N CYS A 43 -8.77 3.44 2.04
CA CYS A 43 -8.94 4.71 2.74
C CYS A 43 -10.43 5.03 2.92
N PRO A 44 -10.83 5.52 4.11
CA PRO A 44 -12.22 5.87 4.37
C PRO A 44 -12.65 7.11 3.59
N GLY A 45 -13.97 7.31 3.46
CA GLY A 45 -14.54 8.52 2.85
C GLY A 45 -14.04 8.80 1.42
N GLN A 46 -13.83 10.09 1.13
CA GLN A 46 -13.25 10.59 -0.14
C GLN A 46 -11.73 10.77 0.00
N SER A 47 -11.06 9.79 0.60
CA SER A 47 -9.61 9.84 0.79
C SER A 47 -8.88 8.84 -0.11
N ILE A 48 -7.66 9.21 -0.49
CA ILE A 48 -6.73 8.38 -1.27
C ILE A 48 -5.52 8.01 -0.42
N ILE A 49 -4.83 6.94 -0.79
CA ILE A 49 -3.54 6.59 -0.19
C ILE A 49 -2.50 7.57 -0.72
N SER A 50 -1.94 8.35 0.18
CA SER A 50 -0.90 9.36 -0.08
C SER A 50 0.43 8.99 0.58
N GLY A 51 0.46 7.92 1.38
CA GLY A 51 1.67 7.40 1.99
C GLY A 51 1.47 6.00 2.54
N MET A 52 2.57 5.31 2.77
CA MET A 52 2.61 3.97 3.34
C MET A 52 3.74 3.90 4.36
N TYR A 53 3.54 3.09 5.38
CA TYR A 53 4.53 2.78 6.41
C TYR A 53 4.49 1.28 6.66
N SER A 54 5.66 0.68 6.84
CA SER A 54 5.76 -0.72 7.27
C SER A 54 6.70 -0.86 8.45
N TYR A 55 6.45 -1.89 9.26
CA TYR A 55 7.32 -2.33 10.34
C TYR A 55 7.63 -3.81 10.17
N HIS A 56 8.91 -4.12 9.95
CA HIS A 56 9.42 -5.49 9.85
C HIS A 56 9.77 -6.06 11.23
N ASN A 57 9.56 -7.36 11.41
CA ASN A 57 9.98 -8.06 12.61
C ASN A 57 10.71 -9.36 12.28
N ASN A 58 11.95 -9.48 12.77
CA ASN A 58 12.79 -10.62 12.39
C ASN A 58 12.39 -11.98 12.98
N TYR A 59 11.50 -12.00 13.98
CA TYR A 59 11.00 -13.26 14.53
C TYR A 59 9.90 -13.84 13.64
N HIS A 60 9.10 -12.97 13.03
CA HIS A 60 8.07 -13.35 12.07
C HIS A 60 8.58 -13.37 10.62
N GLU A 61 9.69 -12.67 10.34
CA GLU A 61 10.18 -12.35 8.99
C GLU A 61 9.09 -11.69 8.10
N ASP A 62 8.18 -10.96 8.75
CA ASP A 62 7.00 -10.35 8.14
C ASP A 62 6.84 -8.86 8.53
N ARG A 63 5.94 -8.15 7.83
CA ARG A 63 5.70 -6.70 7.94
C ARG A 63 4.24 -6.40 8.26
N ARG A 64 4.06 -5.51 9.25
CA ARG A 64 2.79 -4.82 9.47
C ARG A 64 2.75 -3.50 8.74
N TRP A 65 1.57 -3.10 8.31
CA TRP A 65 1.39 -1.94 7.45
C TRP A 65 0.49 -0.87 8.06
N LYS A 66 0.76 0.39 7.70
CA LYS A 66 -0.12 1.55 7.89
C LYS A 66 -0.18 2.36 6.61
N PHE A 67 -1.30 3.02 6.38
CA PHE A 67 -1.47 3.89 5.23
C PHE A 67 -1.86 5.29 5.66
N TYR A 68 -1.29 6.27 4.98
CA TYR A 68 -1.61 7.67 5.14
C TYR A 68 -2.69 8.03 4.13
N CYS A 69 -3.87 8.35 4.65
CA CYS A 69 -5.03 8.72 3.85
C CYS A 69 -5.19 10.23 3.85
N CYS A 70 -5.35 10.83 2.67
CA CYS A 70 -5.65 12.25 2.52
C CYS A 70 -6.98 12.42 1.81
N GLU A 71 -7.88 13.22 2.36
CA GLU A 71 -9.10 13.67 1.69
C GLU A 71 -8.76 14.43 0.42
N VAL A 72 -9.49 14.15 -0.65
CA VAL A 72 -9.32 14.83 -1.93
C VAL A 72 -10.69 15.14 -2.51
N ALA A 73 -10.93 16.38 -2.92
CA ALA A 73 -12.17 16.80 -3.52
C ALA A 73 -12.33 16.18 -4.92
N ARG A 74 -13.58 15.86 -5.28
CA ARG A 74 -13.94 15.33 -6.62
C ARG A 74 -13.30 13.98 -6.95
N VAL A 75 -13.03 13.18 -5.93
CA VAL A 75 -12.60 11.78 -6.09
C VAL A 75 -13.83 10.89 -6.20
N CYS A 76 -14.13 10.41 -7.41
CA CYS A 76 -15.19 9.43 -7.62
C CYS A 76 -14.72 8.03 -7.21
N LYS A 77 -14.95 7.63 -5.96
CA LYS A 77 -14.67 6.27 -5.46
C LYS A 77 -15.71 5.24 -5.93
N GLU A 78 -16.69 5.64 -6.73
CA GLU A 78 -17.84 4.79 -7.06
C GLU A 78 -17.50 3.55 -7.89
N SER A 79 -16.28 3.44 -8.43
CA SER A 79 -15.83 2.24 -9.14
C SER A 79 -14.32 2.04 -9.02
N CYS A 80 -13.84 1.72 -7.81
CA CYS A 80 -12.51 1.13 -7.65
C CYS A 80 -12.52 -0.33 -8.13
N TYR A 81 -11.44 -0.77 -8.76
CA TYR A 81 -11.21 -2.17 -9.07
C TYR A 81 -9.84 -2.59 -8.53
N TRP A 82 -9.75 -3.83 -8.06
CA TRP A 82 -8.47 -4.42 -7.69
C TRP A 82 -7.71 -4.80 -8.96
N THR A 83 -6.41 -4.50 -8.99
CA THR A 83 -5.52 -5.13 -9.97
C THR A 83 -5.39 -6.62 -9.64
N PRO A 84 -4.97 -7.46 -10.60
CA PRO A 84 -4.32 -8.72 -10.24
C PRO A 84 -3.12 -8.47 -9.30
N TYR A 85 -2.65 -9.53 -8.64
CA TYR A 85 -1.38 -9.46 -7.91
C TYR A 85 -0.26 -9.03 -8.86
N LEU A 86 0.53 -8.05 -8.43
CA LEU A 86 1.54 -7.39 -9.27
C LEU A 86 2.86 -8.17 -9.33
N ASN A 87 3.05 -9.13 -8.43
CA ASN A 87 4.19 -10.03 -8.30
C ASN A 87 3.78 -11.36 -7.65
N ASN A 88 4.63 -12.37 -7.79
CA ASN A 88 4.59 -13.57 -6.95
C ASN A 88 5.38 -13.35 -5.65
N PHE A 89 5.42 -14.37 -4.78
CA PHE A 89 6.31 -14.43 -3.63
C PHE A 89 7.78 -14.22 -4.05
N ASP A 90 8.55 -13.54 -3.21
CA ASP A 90 9.95 -13.14 -3.42
C ASP A 90 10.28 -12.30 -4.65
N GLU A 91 9.28 -11.94 -5.44
CA GLU A 91 9.49 -11.16 -6.65
C GLU A 91 9.42 -9.65 -6.36
N ALA A 92 10.33 -8.94 -7.01
CA ALA A 92 10.28 -7.49 -7.15
C ALA A 92 9.08 -7.08 -8.03
N PHE A 93 8.42 -5.97 -7.69
CA PHE A 93 7.51 -5.28 -8.61
C PHE A 93 7.87 -3.80 -8.75
N SER A 94 7.67 -3.28 -9.95
CA SER A 94 7.60 -1.85 -10.23
C SER A 94 6.31 -1.61 -10.99
N TRP A 95 5.43 -0.80 -10.43
CA TRP A 95 4.14 -0.52 -11.02
C TRP A 95 3.75 0.93 -10.75
N ALA A 96 3.26 1.59 -11.80
CA ALA A 96 2.77 2.95 -11.72
C ALA A 96 1.26 2.94 -11.93
N VAL A 97 0.57 3.73 -11.11
CA VAL A 97 -0.86 3.97 -11.27
C VAL A 97 -1.13 4.57 -12.66
N PRO A 98 -2.10 4.06 -13.43
CA PRO A 98 -2.44 4.63 -14.72
C PRO A 98 -2.83 6.11 -14.62
N LYS A 99 -2.61 6.87 -15.70
CA LYS A 99 -3.00 8.28 -15.75
C LYS A 99 -4.49 8.42 -15.44
N TYR A 100 -4.82 9.44 -14.63
CA TYR A 100 -6.18 9.75 -14.15
C TYR A 100 -6.74 8.81 -13.07
N TYR A 101 -5.96 7.82 -12.62
CA TYR A 101 -6.31 6.97 -11.49
C TYR A 101 -5.48 7.35 -10.25
N TYR A 102 -5.92 6.88 -9.09
CA TYR A 102 -5.29 7.08 -7.80
C TYR A 102 -5.40 5.77 -6.99
N LEU A 103 -4.51 5.58 -6.02
CA LEU A 103 -4.61 4.47 -5.07
C LEU A 103 -5.69 4.79 -4.03
N ALA A 104 -6.72 3.96 -3.97
CA ALA A 104 -7.76 4.03 -2.94
C ALA A 104 -7.63 2.93 -1.87
N GLY A 105 -6.90 1.86 -2.19
CA GLY A 105 -6.71 0.70 -1.34
C GLY A 105 -5.50 -0.13 -1.79
N VAL A 106 -5.03 -1.01 -0.90
CA VAL A 106 -3.97 -1.98 -1.15
C VAL A 106 -4.37 -3.31 -0.52
N SER A 107 -4.01 -4.41 -1.17
CA SER A 107 -4.15 -5.75 -0.62
C SER A 107 -2.88 -6.56 -0.84
N SER A 108 -2.58 -7.44 0.11
CA SER A 108 -1.51 -8.44 0.02
C SER A 108 -1.99 -9.77 0.59
N TYR A 109 -1.36 -10.84 0.11
CA TYR A 109 -1.57 -12.20 0.56
C TYR A 109 -0.28 -12.72 1.21
N HIS A 110 -0.42 -13.45 2.32
CA HIS A 110 0.66 -14.01 3.12
C HIS A 110 0.59 -15.55 3.16
N ALA A 111 1.74 -16.23 3.03
CA ALA A 111 1.82 -17.68 3.12
C ALA A 111 3.20 -18.17 3.60
N ASN A 112 3.29 -18.62 4.85
CA ASN A 112 4.55 -18.95 5.56
C ASN A 112 5.44 -20.04 4.92
N LYS A 113 4.95 -20.80 3.93
CA LYS A 113 5.71 -21.88 3.26
C LYS A 113 6.10 -21.54 1.82
N GLN A 114 5.70 -20.36 1.34
CA GLN A 114 5.94 -19.90 -0.03
C GLN A 114 6.75 -18.60 -0.09
N GLU A 115 7.10 -18.03 1.06
CA GLU A 115 8.15 -17.02 1.23
C GLU A 115 9.54 -17.66 1.32
#